data_AF-A0AAD0DBB2-F1
#
_entry.id   AF-A0AAD0DBB2-F1
#
_cell.length_a   1.000
_cell.length_b   1.000
_cell.length_c   1.000
_cell.angle_alpha   90.00
_cell.angle_beta   90.00
_cell.angle_gamma   90.00
#
_symmetry.space_group_name_H-M   'P 1'
#
loop_
_entity.id
_entity.type
_entity.pdbx_description
1 polymer ?
#
loop_
_entity_poly.entity_id
_entity_poly.type
_entity_poly.pdbx_seq_one_letter_code
_entity_poly.pdbx_strand_id
1 'polypeptide(L)'
;MERKAKLFKKGRNQAVLLPAEFAFDSENVWIRRDEEGNVVLRAMSEKERHRENFLRLLKQTHVPDSFLSKEERNQSYTTRDPFEGL
;
A
#
# COMPACT_ATOMS: atom_id res chain seq x y z
N MET A 1 8.74 6.30 22.01
CA MET A 1 9.66 5.52 22.87
C MET A 1 10.92 5.26 22.08
N GLU A 2 12.08 5.60 22.62
CA GLU A 2 13.37 5.36 21.95
C GLU A 2 14.14 4.26 22.69
N ARG A 3 14.75 3.35 21.94
CA ARG A 3 15.58 2.28 22.48
C ARG A 3 16.84 2.13 21.65
N LYS A 4 17.99 1.93 22.30
CA LYS A 4 19.24 1.62 21.61
C LYS A 4 19.15 0.20 21.07
N ALA A 5 19.26 0.04 19.75
CA ALA A 5 19.35 -1.24 19.08
C ALA A 5 20.81 -1.58 18.76
N LYS A 6 21.15 -2.87 18.74
CA LYS A 6 22.51 -3.32 18.43
C LYS A 6 22.69 -3.43 16.92
N LEU A 7 23.76 -2.84 16.42
CA LEU A 7 24.21 -3.00 15.03
C LEU A 7 25.18 -4.17 14.94
N PHE A 8 25.06 -4.97 13.88
CA PHE A 8 25.99 -6.05 13.57
C PHE A 8 26.19 -6.19 12.07
N LYS A 9 27.23 -6.93 11.68
CA LYS A 9 27.50 -7.25 10.27
C LYS A 9 26.86 -8.58 9.91
N LYS A 10 26.17 -8.61 8.77
CA LYS A 10 25.66 -9.84 8.14
C LYS A 10 26.32 -9.96 6.76
N GLY A 11 27.47 -10.64 6.72
CA GLY A 11 28.33 -10.66 5.53
C GLY A 11 28.84 -9.25 5.19
N ARG A 12 28.59 -8.79 3.96
CA ARG A 12 28.93 -7.42 3.52
C ARG A 12 27.95 -6.35 4.00
N ASN A 13 26.79 -6.77 4.50
CA ASN A 13 25.69 -5.88 4.85
C ASN A 13 25.71 -5.51 6.35
N GLN A 14 25.09 -4.38 6.68
CA GLN A 14 24.80 -3.98 8.05
C GLN A 14 23.38 -4.40 8.42
N ALA A 15 23.20 -4.87 9.66
CA ALA A 15 21.91 -5.28 10.19
C ALA A 15 21.67 -4.65 11.57
N VAL A 16 20.40 -4.38 11.87
CA VAL A 16 19.92 -3.90 13.18
C VAL A 16 19.23 -5.08 13.86
N LEU A 17 19.60 -5.38 15.10
CA LEU A 17 18.84 -6.30 15.94
C LEU A 17 17.68 -5.52 16.56
N LEU A 18 16.45 -5.80 16.10
CA LEU A 18 15.25 -5.19 16.64
C LEU A 18 14.94 -5.79 18.03
N PRO A 19 14.78 -4.96 19.07
CA PRO A 19 14.23 -5.42 20.35
C PRO A 19 12.82 -5.98 20.16
N ALA A 20 12.39 -6.85 21.07
CA ALA A 20 11.13 -7.60 20.94
C ALA A 20 9.90 -6.68 20.79
N GLU A 21 9.91 -5.53 21.46
CA GLU A 21 8.83 -4.55 21.41
C GLU A 21 8.73 -3.80 20.05
N PHE A 22 9.74 -3.91 19.19
CA PHE A 22 9.77 -3.34 17.83
C PHE A 22 9.77 -4.42 16.74
N ALA A 23 9.52 -5.68 17.09
CA ALA A 23 9.49 -6.78 16.13
C ALA A 23 8.30 -6.63 15.17
N PHE A 24 8.53 -6.94 13.90
CA PHE A 24 7.49 -7.02 12.87
C PHE A 24 6.99 -8.47 12.74
N ASP A 25 5.73 -8.63 12.40
CA ASP A 25 5.08 -9.90 12.06
C ASP A 25 5.30 -10.31 10.58
N SER A 26 5.91 -9.43 9.79
CA SER A 26 6.18 -9.64 8.36
C SER A 26 7.63 -10.06 8.08
N GLU A 27 7.82 -10.84 7.00
CA GLU A 27 9.17 -11.25 6.54
C GLU A 27 10.01 -10.07 6.02
N ASN A 28 9.35 -9.04 5.49
CA ASN A 28 9.98 -7.88 4.87
C ASN A 28 9.30 -6.58 5.35
N VAL A 29 10.07 -5.50 5.38
CA VAL A 29 9.60 -4.15 5.71
C VAL A 29 10.04 -3.16 4.66
N TRP A 30 9.28 -2.08 4.50
CA TRP A 30 9.72 -0.95 3.71
C TRP A 30 10.70 -0.11 4.50
N ILE A 31 11.77 0.30 3.84
CA ILE A 31 12.79 1.19 4.39
C ILE A 31 12.79 2.48 3.58
N ARG A 32 12.74 3.62 4.27
CA ARG A 32 12.95 4.94 3.67
C ARG A 32 13.85 5.79 4.56
N ARG A 33 14.52 6.77 3.95
CA ARG A 33 15.20 7.84 4.67
C ARG A 33 14.35 9.10 4.58
N ASP A 34 14.11 9.77 5.70
CA ASP A 34 13.42 11.07 5.71
C ASP A 34 14.39 12.23 5.45
N GLU A 35 13.86 13.45 5.44
CA GLU A 35 14.63 14.69 5.18
C GLU A 35 15.64 14.99 6.29
N GLU A 36 15.38 14.53 7.52
CA GLU A 36 16.29 14.66 8.67
C GLU A 36 17.40 13.59 8.65
N GLY A 37 17.30 12.61 7.73
CA GLY A 37 18.27 11.54 7.58
C GLY A 37 17.99 10.31 8.42
N ASN A 38 16.86 10.26 9.14
CA ASN A 38 16.44 9.10 9.93
C ASN A 38 16.05 7.95 9.00
N VAL A 39 16.33 6.73 9.45
CA VAL A 39 15.88 5.51 8.76
C VAL A 39 14.56 5.06 9.35
N VAL A 40 13.51 5.12 8.54
CA VAL A 40 12.16 4.73 8.93
C VAL A 40 11.85 3.35 8.35
N LEU A 41 11.57 2.40 9.24
CA LEU A 41 11.06 1.07 8.89
C LEU A 41 9.55 1.05 9.08
N ARG A 42 8.81 0.58 8.07
CA ARG A 42 7.36 0.41 8.17
C ARG A 42 6.95 -0.97 7.67
N ALA A 43 6.02 -1.59 8.39
CA ALA A 43 5.30 -2.75 7.88
C ALA A 43 4.53 -2.36 6.62
N MET A 44 4.37 -3.29 5.68
CA MET A 44 3.40 -3.11 4.60
C MET A 44 2.01 -3.20 5.23
N SER A 45 1.22 -2.13 5.18
CA SER A 45 -0.17 -2.20 5.64
C SER A 45 -0.96 -3.19 4.77
N GLU A 46 -1.95 -3.88 5.34
CA GLU A 46 -2.85 -4.75 4.56
C GLU A 46 -3.50 -3.98 3.39
N LYS A 47 -3.82 -2.70 3.62
CA LYS A 47 -4.34 -1.78 2.60
C LYS A 47 -3.36 -1.57 1.45
N GLU A 48 -2.09 -1.33 1.74
CA GLU A 48 -1.06 -1.18 0.69
C GLU A 48 -0.82 -2.49 -0.06
N ARG A 49 -0.80 -3.62 0.65
CA ARG A 49 -0.70 -4.95 0.03
C ARG A 49 -1.86 -5.23 -0.92
N HIS A 50 -3.09 -4.94 -0.50
CA HIS A 50 -4.28 -5.10 -1.33
C HIS A 50 -4.27 -4.16 -2.53
N ARG A 51 -3.84 -2.90 -2.34
CA ARG A 51 -3.70 -1.93 -3.44
C ARG A 51 -2.66 -2.37 -4.46
N GLU A 52 -1.50 -2.85 -4.02
CA GLU A 52 -0.45 -3.33 -4.92
C GLU A 52 -0.90 -4.57 -5.69
N ASN A 53 -1.55 -5.52 -5.02
CA ASN A 53 -2.16 -6.68 -5.66
C ASN A 53 -3.20 -6.27 -6.70
N PHE A 54 -4.07 -5.32 -6.38
CA PHE A 54 -5.08 -4.80 -7.30
C PHE A 54 -4.43 -4.16 -8.54
N LEU A 55 -3.43 -3.28 -8.35
CA LEU A 55 -2.74 -2.64 -9.47
C LEU A 55 -1.97 -3.64 -10.35
N ARG A 56 -1.40 -4.69 -9.75
CA ARG A 56 -0.76 -5.79 -10.49
C ARG A 56 -1.77 -6.51 -11.36
N LEU A 57 -2.92 -6.89 -10.81
CA LEU A 57 -4.00 -7.54 -11.55
C LEU A 57 -4.50 -6.65 -12.68
N LEU A 58 -4.74 -5.36 -12.42
CA LEU A 58 -5.21 -4.41 -13.42
C LEU A 58 -4.27 -4.32 -14.63
N LYS A 59 -2.95 -4.36 -14.43
CA LYS A 59 -1.96 -4.36 -15.53
C LYS A 59 -1.96 -5.63 -16.36
N GLN A 60 -2.37 -6.75 -15.77
CA GLN A 60 -2.45 -8.06 -16.44
C GLN A 60 -3.82 -8.27 -17.10
N THR A 61 -4.84 -7.53 -16.68
CA THR A 61 -6.16 -7.56 -17.27
C THR A 61 -6.13 -6.89 -18.63
N HIS A 62 -6.48 -7.65 -19.67
CA HIS A 62 -6.79 -7.09 -20.97
C HIS A 62 -8.15 -6.38 -20.89
N VAL A 63 -8.15 -5.07 -21.12
CA VAL A 63 -9.36 -4.25 -21.20
C VAL A 63 -9.54 -3.86 -22.68
N PRO A 64 -10.64 -4.26 -23.34
CA PRO A 64 -10.90 -3.86 -24.72
C PRO A 64 -11.02 -2.34 -24.85
N ASP A 65 -10.58 -1.78 -25.98
CA ASP A 65 -10.70 -0.33 -26.23
C ASP A 65 -12.16 0.16 -26.27
N SER A 66 -13.11 -0.75 -26.50
CA SER A 66 -14.55 -0.49 -26.46
C SER A 66 -15.13 -0.45 -25.04
N PHE A 67 -14.40 -0.90 -24.03
CA PHE A 67 -14.90 -0.98 -22.65
C PHE A 67 -15.10 0.42 -22.04
N LEU A 68 -16.33 0.72 -21.58
CA LEU A 68 -16.70 2.04 -21.08
C LEU A 68 -16.45 3.13 -22.11
N SER A 69 -17.00 2.95 -23.31
CA SER A 69 -16.93 3.94 -24.39
C SER A 69 -17.53 5.29 -23.97
N LYS A 70 -17.27 6.34 -24.75
CA LYS A 70 -17.85 7.66 -24.48
C LYS A 70 -19.38 7.62 -24.52
N GLU A 71 -19.94 6.81 -25.40
CA GLU A 71 -21.38 6.59 -25.56
C GLU A 71 -21.96 5.86 -24.36
N GLU A 72 -21.31 4.79 -23.88
CA GLU A 72 -21.73 4.06 -22.66
C GLU A 72 -21.65 4.92 -21.39
N ARG A 73 -20.65 5.81 -21.32
CA ARG A 73 -20.47 6.76 -20.21
C ARG A 73 -21.43 7.96 -20.27
N ASN A 74 -22.06 8.21 -21.41
CA ASN A 74 -23.02 9.30 -21.58
C ASN A 74 -24.39 8.94 -20.97
N GLN A 75 -24.38 8.53 -19.71
CA GLN A 75 -25.58 8.22 -18.95
C GLN A 75 -26.25 9.52 -18.52
N SER A 76 -27.57 9.61 -18.72
CA SER A 76 -28.35 10.73 -18.22
C SER A 76 -28.39 10.70 -16.69
N TYR A 77 -28.42 11.88 -16.08
CA TYR A 77 -28.76 11.99 -14.68
C TYR A 77 -30.22 11.61 -14.49
N THR A 78 -30.48 10.59 -13.68
CA THR A 78 -31.82 10.28 -13.22
C THR A 78 -32.02 10.94 -11.86
N THR A 79 -32.91 11.92 -11.78
CA THR A 79 -33.38 12.44 -10.49
C THR A 79 -34.34 11.40 -9.92
N ARG A 80 -33.84 10.54 -9.02
CA ARG A 80 -34.69 9.70 -8.17
C ARG A 80 -34.79 10.38 -6.82
N ASP A 81 -36.01 10.60 -6.36
CA ASP A 81 -36.23 11.01 -4.98
C ASP A 81 -36.12 9.77 -4.08
N PRO A 82 -35.13 9.70 -3.16
CA PRO A 82 -34.98 8.56 -2.26
C PRO A 82 -36.14 8.42 -1.26
N PHE A 83 -37.06 9.39 -1.19
CA PHE A 83 -38.23 9.40 -0.31
C PHE A 83 -39.57 9.35 -1.06
N GLU A 84 -39.58 9.13 -2.37
CA GLU A 84 -40.84 9.02 -3.13
C GLU A 84 -41.65 7.81 -2.62
N GLY A 85 -42.81 8.08 -2.01
CA GLY A 85 -43.72 7.05 -1.47
C GLY A 85 -43.52 6.68 0.01
N LEU A 86 -42.69 7.41 0.76
CA LEU A 86 -42.65 7.38 2.23
C LEU A 86 -43.60 8.41 2.86
#